data_AF-A0A6V8QP19-F1
#
_entry.id   AF-A0A6V8QP19-F1
#
_cell.length_a   1.000
_cell.length_b   1.000
_cell.length_c   1.000
_cell.angle_alpha   90.00
_cell.angle_beta   90.00
_cell.angle_gamma   90.00
#
_symmetry.space_group_name_H-M   'P 1'
#
loop_
_entity.id
_entity.type
_entity.pdbx_description
1 polymer ?
#
loop_
_entity_poly.entity_id
_entity_poly.type
_entity_poly.pdbx_seq_one_letter_code
_entity_poly.pdbx_strand_id
1 'polypeptide(L)'
;MFWLRFQRPSKVTPDCDVMSVIYDRDPCGLEVRPPEDGLEVWAPDVGGLQVSTRVQVEQALEAFRGCDDLEAVNPSSSGIARANTESFIEEIEQKQNPPNKKPWLILVLAGIALLFVIVAAVLGVVVGLRLNNNKTTPAESPQASSTTTTPPVSSSKPASAVHANSGIGVTGWWTGPSSFTIRLVYQGQDGYLRLMRYHSGDGKWSTLAIFSDARAKLGTPIAASCYNIPYYCFSPITSSDNFTQVEIFYLNDQNMIQEWYFREQDSASPSAQTFSGSGPMSPNGWKAAANTRIAAYWPSVIFQDERNQMQEAYDANLTWVQSSVGLQCRNGSTFAEVPYSVNAGRFGGDKILYQRDDQKLILEERTNLTNKLNVGAPPITLPANGAMGAFTVPRYSNSTDGAMNTYILWQDSSNALQMTWEDDDTGWRTSSTPTPLGKPDNGTGISCLTTTLWTVASLPSDYSTARCYYLVDGQIREVQYDGSNWLVIGNVQLD
;
A
#
# COMPACT_ATOMS: atom_id res chain seq x y z
N MET A 1 -44.94 -6.47 66.32
CA MET A 1 -45.20 -5.02 66.37
C MET A 1 -44.94 -4.48 64.96
N PHE A 2 -45.79 -4.79 63.97
CA PHE A 2 -46.97 -4.06 63.51
C PHE A 2 -46.73 -2.54 63.40
N TRP A 3 -46.55 -2.00 62.19
CA TRP A 3 -47.63 -1.39 61.39
C TRP A 3 -47.20 -1.14 59.92
N LEU A 4 -48.13 -1.48 59.02
CA LEU A 4 -48.20 -1.14 57.60
C LEU A 4 -48.79 0.27 57.41
N ARG A 5 -48.54 0.93 56.28
CA ARG A 5 -49.60 1.72 55.63
C ARG A 5 -49.54 1.63 54.09
N PHE A 6 -50.63 1.06 53.56
CA PHE A 6 -51.14 1.05 52.17
C PHE A 6 -51.48 2.49 51.69
N GLN A 7 -51.78 2.87 50.43
CA GLN A 7 -52.34 2.19 49.23
C GLN A 7 -52.26 3.13 47.99
N ARG A 8 -52.30 2.54 46.76
CA ARG A 8 -52.42 3.14 45.39
C ARG A 8 -53.86 3.70 45.09
N PRO A 9 -54.34 4.06 43.85
CA PRO A 9 -53.76 4.11 42.46
C PRO A 9 -54.19 5.29 41.52
N SER A 10 -53.51 5.47 40.38
CA SER A 10 -54.00 5.40 38.96
C SER A 10 -53.37 6.59 38.18
N LYS A 11 -52.98 6.58 36.90
CA LYS A 11 -53.50 5.98 35.66
C LYS A 11 -52.38 5.92 34.58
N VAL A 12 -52.41 4.85 33.77
CA VAL A 12 -52.34 4.81 32.29
C VAL A 12 -51.07 5.34 31.56
N THR A 13 -50.36 4.40 30.95
CA THR A 13 -49.39 4.44 29.82
C THR A 13 -49.99 5.03 28.53
N PRO A 14 -49.22 5.54 27.52
CA PRO A 14 -48.21 4.73 26.82
C PRO A 14 -46.94 5.42 26.29
N ASP A 15 -45.91 4.57 26.15
CA ASP A 15 -44.92 4.43 25.06
C ASP A 15 -44.32 5.68 24.41
N CYS A 16 -43.01 5.83 24.62
CA CYS A 16 -42.05 6.06 23.54
C CYS A 16 -40.79 5.25 23.84
N ASP A 17 -40.58 4.21 23.03
CA ASP A 17 -39.30 3.54 22.85
C ASP A 17 -38.21 4.57 22.51
N VAL A 18 -37.20 4.68 23.36
CA VAL A 18 -35.90 5.22 22.96
C VAL A 18 -34.96 4.04 22.91
N MET A 19 -34.65 3.58 21.70
CA MET A 19 -33.49 2.73 21.46
C MET A 19 -32.25 3.45 21.98
N SER A 20 -31.68 2.95 23.07
CA SER A 20 -30.31 3.29 23.45
C SER A 20 -29.36 2.57 22.50
N VAL A 21 -28.83 3.30 21.51
CA VAL A 21 -27.63 2.88 20.79
C VAL A 21 -26.48 3.02 21.77
N ILE A 22 -25.98 1.89 22.27
CA ILE A 22 -24.72 1.84 22.99
C ILE A 22 -23.63 2.09 21.95
N TYR A 23 -23.09 3.31 21.91
CA TYR A 23 -21.82 3.56 21.27
C TYR A 23 -20.73 2.97 22.17
N ASP A 24 -20.03 1.96 21.67
CA ASP A 24 -18.75 1.55 22.23
C ASP A 24 -17.81 2.75 22.19
N ARG A 25 -17.24 3.09 23.36
CA ARG A 25 -16.40 4.26 23.54
C ARG A 25 -15.02 4.00 22.93
N ASP A 26 -14.67 4.83 21.97
CA ASP A 26 -13.33 4.92 21.36
C ASP A 26 -12.34 5.58 22.35
N PRO A 27 -11.15 4.99 22.64
CA PRO A 27 -10.25 5.48 23.68
C PRO A 27 -9.39 6.70 23.29
N CYS A 28 -9.70 7.44 22.24
CA CYS A 28 -9.03 8.72 21.94
C CYS A 28 -9.56 9.92 22.76
N GLY A 29 -10.48 9.72 23.71
CA GLY A 29 -10.98 10.77 24.60
C GLY A 29 -10.06 11.04 25.80
N LEU A 30 -9.25 12.10 25.73
CA LEU A 30 -8.47 12.63 26.86
C LEU A 30 -9.43 13.19 27.96
N GLU A 31 -9.44 12.60 29.16
CA GLU A 31 -10.08 13.22 30.34
C GLU A 31 -9.10 14.22 30.97
N VAL A 32 -9.32 15.52 30.74
CA VAL A 32 -8.59 16.59 31.46
C VAL A 32 -9.25 16.80 32.81
N ARG A 33 -8.60 16.39 33.90
CA ARG A 33 -8.98 16.79 35.26
C ARG A 33 -8.34 18.13 35.59
N PRO A 34 -9.12 19.19 35.90
CA PRO A 34 -8.53 20.44 36.37
C PRO A 34 -7.92 20.25 37.77
N PRO A 35 -6.75 20.85 38.07
CA PRO A 35 -6.16 20.81 39.41
C PRO A 35 -7.02 21.61 40.41
N GLU A 36 -7.01 21.19 41.68
CA GLU A 36 -7.80 21.78 42.78
C GLU A 36 -7.35 23.21 43.17
N ASP A 37 -6.18 23.64 42.69
CA ASP A 37 -5.65 24.99 42.88
C ASP A 37 -5.85 25.79 41.58
N GLY A 38 -6.82 26.71 41.60
CA GLY A 38 -7.44 27.32 40.42
C GLY A 38 -6.54 27.89 39.31
N LEU A 39 -7.14 28.03 38.13
CA LEU A 39 -6.55 28.65 36.93
C LEU A 39 -6.52 30.19 37.05
N GLU A 40 -5.36 30.81 36.92
CA GLU A 40 -5.25 32.23 36.59
C GLU A 40 -5.25 32.42 35.07
N VAL A 41 -6.20 33.20 34.56
CA VAL A 41 -6.34 33.54 33.14
C VAL A 41 -5.82 34.95 32.92
N TRP A 42 -4.83 35.11 32.04
CA TRP A 42 -4.45 36.40 31.49
C TRP A 42 -4.92 36.48 30.03
N ALA A 43 -5.52 37.60 29.66
CA ALA A 43 -5.89 37.87 28.26
C ALA A 43 -4.67 38.49 27.53
N PRO A 44 -4.17 37.89 26.44
CA PRO A 44 -3.28 38.58 25.53
C PRO A 44 -4.09 39.26 24.41
N ASP A 45 -3.66 40.45 24.03
CA ASP A 45 -4.08 41.07 22.78
C ASP A 45 -3.62 40.17 21.63
N VAL A 46 -4.56 39.77 20.77
CA VAL A 46 -4.41 38.90 19.59
C VAL A 46 -4.46 37.38 19.86
N GLY A 47 -5.68 36.88 20.06
CA GLY A 47 -6.23 35.68 19.42
C GLY A 47 -5.52 34.33 19.63
N GLY A 48 -5.73 33.71 20.79
CA GLY A 48 -5.48 32.27 21.02
C GLY A 48 -5.41 31.94 22.51
N LEU A 49 -6.26 31.02 22.99
CA LEU A 49 -6.26 30.59 24.40
C LEU A 49 -5.17 29.53 24.59
N GLN A 50 -4.10 29.86 25.32
CA GLN A 50 -3.01 28.92 25.62
C GLN A 50 -3.02 28.59 27.12
N VAL A 51 -3.10 27.30 27.46
CA VAL A 51 -2.99 26.81 28.84
C VAL A 51 -1.71 25.99 28.94
N SER A 52 -0.74 26.47 29.71
CA SER A 52 0.50 25.74 30.02
C SER A 52 0.69 25.68 31.54
N THR A 53 1.10 24.52 32.04
CA THR A 53 1.52 24.40 33.44
C THR A 53 2.97 24.89 33.58
N ARG A 54 3.31 25.42 34.77
CA ARG A 54 4.61 26.06 35.07
C ARG A 54 5.84 25.14 34.91
N VAL A 55 5.63 23.84 34.66
CA VAL A 55 6.67 22.82 34.52
C VAL A 55 7.13 22.63 33.05
N GLN A 56 6.39 23.14 32.06
CA GLN A 56 6.71 22.98 30.63
C GLN A 56 7.59 24.10 30.02
N VAL A 57 8.01 25.09 30.81
CA VAL A 57 8.72 26.28 30.28
C VAL A 57 10.26 26.13 30.25
N GLU A 58 10.84 25.08 30.81
CA GLU A 58 12.32 24.94 30.88
C GLU A 58 12.94 23.81 30.03
N GLN A 59 12.17 23.05 29.23
CA GLN A 59 12.74 22.07 28.30
C GLN A 59 12.13 22.20 26.90
N ALA A 60 12.97 22.68 25.97
CA ALA A 60 12.81 22.66 24.52
C ALA A 60 11.63 23.47 23.92
N LEU A 61 11.89 24.77 23.70
CA LEU A 61 11.26 25.52 22.61
C LEU A 61 11.80 24.97 21.27
N GLU A 62 11.09 24.01 20.68
CA GLU A 62 10.89 23.98 19.24
C GLU A 62 9.39 24.04 19.01
N ALA A 63 8.92 25.22 18.59
CA ALA A 63 7.53 25.46 18.24
C ALA A 63 7.17 24.63 17.01
N PHE A 64 6.51 23.49 17.23
CA PHE A 64 5.90 22.69 16.18
C PHE A 64 4.75 23.48 15.56
N ARG A 65 4.91 23.84 14.28
CA ARG A 65 3.82 24.33 13.45
C ARG A 65 2.88 23.15 13.20
N GLY A 66 1.63 23.27 13.66
CA GLY A 66 0.54 22.39 13.29
C GLY A 66 0.30 22.43 11.78
N CYS A 67 -0.29 21.37 11.26
CA CYS A 67 -0.72 21.21 9.88
C CYS A 67 -1.80 22.24 9.51
N ASP A 68 -1.43 23.51 9.34
CA ASP A 68 -2.28 24.56 8.80
C ASP A 68 -1.54 25.23 7.61
N ASP A 69 -1.65 24.61 6.45
CA ASP A 69 -1.59 25.29 5.15
C ASP A 69 -2.86 24.96 4.32
N LEU A 70 -3.97 24.69 5.01
CA LEU A 70 -5.29 24.53 4.39
C LEU A 70 -6.03 25.87 4.44
N GLU A 71 -5.82 26.71 3.42
CA GLU A 71 -6.77 27.78 3.12
C GLU A 71 -8.12 27.14 2.77
N ALA A 72 -9.09 27.30 3.66
CA ALA A 72 -10.48 26.98 3.40
C ALA A 72 -10.99 27.89 2.26
N VAL A 73 -11.14 27.33 1.07
CA VAL A 73 -11.86 27.98 -0.03
C VAL A 73 -13.32 28.12 0.38
N ASN A 74 -13.73 29.34 0.72
CA ASN A 74 -15.11 29.66 1.03
C ASN A 74 -15.87 29.97 -0.28
N PRO A 75 -16.84 29.14 -0.71
CA PRO A 75 -17.57 29.38 -1.96
C PRO A 75 -18.76 30.31 -1.70
N SER A 76 -18.53 31.51 -1.19
CA SER A 76 -19.53 32.58 -1.17
C SER A 76 -18.95 33.94 -0.79
N SER A 77 -18.38 34.66 -1.77
CA SER A 77 -18.58 36.12 -1.80
C SER A 77 -18.28 36.67 -3.20
N SER A 78 -19.34 37.14 -3.84
CA SER A 78 -19.29 38.06 -4.96
C SER A 78 -18.73 39.40 -4.48
N GLY A 79 -17.59 39.83 -5.03
CA GLY A 79 -17.01 41.14 -4.71
C GLY A 79 -16.03 41.57 -5.79
N ILE A 80 -16.50 42.43 -6.70
CA ILE A 80 -15.68 43.12 -7.69
C ILE A 80 -14.73 44.06 -6.95
N ALA A 81 -13.42 43.90 -7.12
CA ALA A 81 -12.45 44.96 -6.89
C ALA A 81 -11.35 44.89 -7.96
N ARG A 82 -11.17 46.02 -8.65
CA ARG A 82 -10.27 46.27 -9.77
C ARG A 82 -9.40 47.47 -9.39
N ALA A 83 -8.08 47.32 -9.40
CA ALA A 83 -7.05 48.38 -9.57
C ALA A 83 -5.67 47.69 -9.56
N ASN A 84 -4.98 47.57 -10.71
CA ASN A 84 -4.00 48.51 -11.31
C ASN A 84 -2.60 48.43 -10.65
N THR A 85 -1.63 47.73 -11.25
CA THR A 85 -0.56 48.14 -12.22
C THR A 85 0.73 48.67 -11.59
N GLU A 86 1.84 48.40 -12.31
CA GLU A 86 3.22 48.92 -12.20
C GLU A 86 4.19 48.02 -11.42
N SER A 87 4.97 47.16 -12.09
CA SER A 87 6.20 47.40 -12.88
C SER A 87 7.46 47.24 -12.05
N PHE A 88 8.30 46.25 -12.36
CA PHE A 88 9.76 46.43 -12.38
C PHE A 88 10.39 45.38 -13.30
N ILE A 89 11.17 45.90 -14.25
CA ILE A 89 11.89 45.22 -15.32
C ILE A 89 13.28 44.84 -14.80
N GLU A 90 13.64 43.57 -15.03
CA GLU A 90 14.92 43.05 -15.57
C GLU A 90 16.26 43.56 -14.99
N GLU A 91 17.05 42.63 -14.44
CA GLU A 91 18.51 42.69 -14.54
C GLU A 91 19.06 41.29 -14.87
N ILE A 92 19.74 41.22 -16.02
CA ILE A 92 20.43 40.05 -16.57
C ILE A 92 21.91 40.19 -16.20
N GLU A 93 22.49 39.21 -15.51
CA GLU A 93 23.95 39.02 -15.45
C GLU A 93 24.38 37.62 -15.91
N GLN A 94 24.65 37.57 -17.22
CA GLN A 94 25.85 37.08 -17.90
C GLN A 94 26.83 36.08 -17.21
N LYS A 95 26.79 34.85 -17.73
CA LYS A 95 27.89 33.91 -18.09
C LYS A 95 29.33 34.17 -17.57
N GLN A 96 29.89 33.15 -16.91
CA GLN A 96 31.32 32.80 -16.98
C GLN A 96 31.51 31.34 -17.42
N ASN A 97 32.31 31.13 -18.47
CA ASN A 97 32.83 29.83 -18.92
C ASN A 97 34.13 29.49 -18.14
N PRO A 98 34.45 28.21 -17.87
CA PRO A 98 35.79 27.81 -17.47
C PRO A 98 36.70 27.44 -18.66
N PRO A 99 38.04 27.54 -18.52
CA PRO A 99 39.00 27.30 -19.60
C PRO A 99 39.48 25.84 -19.69
N ASN A 100 39.76 25.42 -20.93
CA ASN A 100 40.37 24.14 -21.30
C ASN A 100 41.86 24.02 -20.92
N LYS A 101 42.32 22.81 -20.52
CA LYS A 101 43.52 22.09 -21.03
C LYS A 101 43.73 20.67 -20.42
N LYS A 102 43.67 19.65 -21.31
CA LYS A 102 44.39 18.34 -21.50
C LYS A 102 45.38 17.84 -20.40
N PRO A 103 45.74 16.53 -20.22
CA PRO A 103 45.58 15.35 -21.10
C PRO A 103 45.31 14.00 -20.33
N TRP A 104 44.42 13.95 -19.34
CA TRP A 104 44.21 12.74 -18.51
C TRP A 104 43.44 11.61 -19.23
N LEU A 105 42.56 11.97 -20.17
CA LEU A 105 41.66 11.06 -20.86
C LEU A 105 42.36 10.04 -21.79
N ILE A 106 43.57 10.33 -22.26
CA ILE A 106 44.34 9.44 -23.15
C ILE A 106 44.99 8.29 -22.35
N LEU A 107 45.37 8.53 -21.09
CA LEU A 107 45.94 7.49 -20.21
C LEU A 107 44.88 6.50 -19.72
N VAL A 108 43.65 6.96 -19.48
CA VAL A 108 42.53 6.11 -19.05
C VAL A 108 42.10 5.14 -20.16
N LEU A 109 42.07 5.61 -21.41
CA LEU A 109 41.70 4.77 -22.56
C LEU A 109 42.73 3.67 -22.87
N ALA A 110 44.03 3.92 -22.64
CA ALA A 110 45.07 2.91 -22.82
C ALA A 110 45.00 1.79 -21.76
N GLY A 111 44.62 2.12 -20.52
CA GLY A 111 44.43 1.14 -19.45
C GLY A 111 43.25 0.20 -19.69
N ILE A 112 42.14 0.73 -20.23
CA ILE A 112 40.94 -0.06 -20.55
C ILE A 112 41.22 -1.07 -21.68
N ALA A 113 41.98 -0.67 -22.71
CA ALA A 113 42.34 -1.57 -23.80
C ALA A 113 43.22 -2.76 -23.33
N LEU A 114 44.14 -2.52 -22.39
CA LEU A 114 44.98 -3.58 -21.81
C LEU A 114 44.15 -4.56 -20.97
N LEU A 115 43.13 -4.07 -20.25
CA LEU A 115 42.22 -4.90 -19.48
C LEU A 115 41.42 -5.86 -20.37
N PHE A 116 40.94 -5.39 -21.53
CA PHE A 116 40.21 -6.23 -22.48
C PHE A 116 41.08 -7.34 -23.11
N VAL A 117 42.37 -7.09 -23.32
CA VAL A 117 43.31 -8.13 -23.81
C VAL A 117 43.50 -9.23 -22.76
N ILE A 118 43.59 -8.86 -21.47
CA ILE A 118 43.71 -9.82 -20.37
C ILE A 118 42.43 -10.65 -20.24
N VAL A 119 41.24 -10.04 -20.33
CA VAL A 119 39.96 -10.76 -20.24
C VAL A 119 39.78 -11.71 -21.44
N ALA A 120 40.19 -11.31 -22.65
CA ALA A 120 40.14 -12.18 -23.83
C ALA A 120 41.12 -13.37 -23.71
N ALA A 121 42.27 -13.20 -23.06
CA ALA A 121 43.22 -14.29 -22.83
C ALA A 121 42.72 -15.29 -21.76
N VAL A 122 41.96 -14.84 -20.77
CA VAL A 122 41.42 -15.71 -19.70
C VAL A 122 40.16 -16.46 -20.13
N LEU A 123 39.33 -15.90 -21.03
CA LEU A 123 38.14 -16.58 -21.55
C LEU A 123 38.42 -17.64 -22.62
N GLY A 124 39.65 -17.70 -23.15
CA GLY A 124 40.08 -18.73 -24.11
C GLY A 124 40.32 -20.13 -23.53
N VAL A 125 40.27 -20.31 -22.20
CA VAL A 125 40.68 -21.56 -21.52
C VAL A 125 39.51 -22.35 -20.90
N VAL A 126 38.26 -21.84 -20.89
CA VAL A 126 37.15 -22.49 -20.14
C VAL A 126 36.02 -23.07 -21.03
N VAL A 127 36.07 -22.96 -22.36
CA VAL A 127 35.07 -23.59 -23.26
C VAL A 127 35.68 -24.74 -24.06
N GLY A 128 36.30 -25.68 -23.34
CA GLY A 128 36.81 -26.92 -23.92
C GLY A 128 36.60 -28.07 -22.94
N LEU A 129 35.38 -28.64 -22.93
CA LEU A 129 35.04 -30.03 -22.56
C LEU A 129 33.61 -30.09 -22.00
N ARG A 130 32.64 -30.46 -22.85
CA ARG A 130 31.56 -31.43 -22.55
C ARG A 130 30.59 -31.54 -23.74
N LEU A 131 31.00 -32.33 -24.73
CA LEU A 131 30.09 -33.09 -25.57
C LEU A 131 30.68 -34.50 -25.65
N ASN A 132 29.95 -35.50 -25.16
CA ASN A 132 29.34 -36.56 -25.98
C ASN A 132 29.08 -37.85 -25.17
N ASN A 133 28.10 -38.63 -25.66
CA ASN A 133 27.75 -40.04 -25.38
C ASN A 133 26.76 -40.29 -24.20
N ASN A 134 25.68 -41.07 -24.33
CA ASN A 134 25.32 -42.10 -25.31
C ASN A 134 23.80 -42.34 -25.41
N LYS A 135 23.37 -42.73 -26.63
CA LYS A 135 22.10 -43.40 -26.93
C LYS A 135 22.02 -44.77 -26.26
N THR A 136 20.86 -45.12 -25.70
CA THR A 136 20.32 -46.50 -25.81
C THR A 136 18.79 -46.50 -25.71
N THR A 137 18.13 -46.95 -26.77
CA THR A 137 16.76 -47.49 -26.83
C THR A 137 16.95 -48.96 -27.23
N PRO A 138 16.28 -49.96 -26.62
CA PRO A 138 14.93 -50.43 -27.02
C PRO A 138 14.14 -51.06 -25.82
N ALA A 139 12.89 -51.56 -25.84
CA ALA A 139 11.91 -52.00 -26.84
C ALA A 139 10.50 -52.01 -26.20
N GLU A 140 9.44 -52.00 -27.02
CA GLU A 140 8.04 -52.24 -26.66
C GLU A 140 7.71 -53.73 -26.43
N SER A 141 6.81 -54.04 -25.48
CA SER A 141 5.61 -54.89 -25.71
C SER A 141 4.70 -54.98 -24.47
N PRO A 142 3.41 -55.37 -24.63
CA PRO A 142 2.28 -54.77 -23.91
C PRO A 142 1.70 -55.67 -22.81
N GLN A 143 1.02 -55.06 -21.83
CA GLN A 143 0.03 -55.80 -21.04
C GLN A 143 -1.16 -54.92 -20.62
N ALA A 144 -2.33 -55.55 -20.68
CA ALA A 144 -3.65 -54.95 -20.81
C ALA A 144 -4.32 -54.55 -19.47
N SER A 145 -5.21 -53.57 -19.61
CA SER A 145 -6.52 -53.37 -18.96
C SER A 145 -6.73 -53.79 -17.51
N SER A 146 -6.95 -52.79 -16.65
CA SER A 146 -8.08 -52.82 -15.71
C SER A 146 -8.70 -51.42 -15.64
N THR A 147 -9.79 -51.23 -16.38
CA THR A 147 -10.73 -50.11 -16.26
C THR A 147 -11.47 -50.23 -14.94
N THR A 148 -11.07 -49.44 -13.95
CA THR A 148 -11.96 -49.03 -12.85
C THR A 148 -12.46 -47.64 -13.18
N THR A 149 -13.67 -47.59 -13.73
CA THR A 149 -14.50 -46.40 -13.85
C THR A 149 -14.88 -45.93 -12.45
N THR A 150 -14.04 -45.10 -11.85
CA THR A 150 -14.45 -44.23 -10.75
C THR A 150 -15.22 -43.07 -11.37
N PRO A 151 -16.45 -42.77 -10.90
CA PRO A 151 -17.15 -41.56 -11.33
C PRO A 151 -16.26 -40.34 -11.01
N PRO A 152 -16.28 -39.27 -11.83
CA PRO A 152 -15.59 -38.05 -11.47
C PRO A 152 -16.26 -37.52 -10.20
N VAL A 153 -15.62 -37.72 -9.06
CA VAL A 153 -15.94 -36.97 -7.85
C VAL A 153 -15.70 -35.52 -8.26
N SER A 154 -16.79 -34.77 -8.41
CA SER A 154 -16.75 -33.32 -8.49
C SER A 154 -15.95 -32.84 -7.29
N SER A 155 -14.65 -32.60 -7.46
CA SER A 155 -13.80 -32.09 -6.39
C SER A 155 -14.22 -30.64 -6.17
N SER A 156 -15.22 -30.43 -5.33
CA SER A 156 -15.52 -29.11 -4.81
C SER A 156 -14.24 -28.61 -4.14
N LYS A 157 -13.69 -27.49 -4.65
CA LYS A 157 -12.52 -26.85 -4.04
C LYS A 157 -12.79 -26.59 -2.55
N PRO A 158 -11.78 -26.71 -1.66
CA PRO A 158 -11.96 -26.36 -0.25
C PRO A 158 -12.53 -24.94 -0.09
N ALA A 159 -13.33 -24.71 0.95
CA ALA A 159 -13.94 -23.40 1.21
C ALA A 159 -12.88 -22.28 1.37
N SER A 160 -11.71 -22.63 1.90
CA SER A 160 -10.54 -21.76 2.07
C SER A 160 -9.73 -21.53 0.80
N ALA A 161 -9.95 -22.30 -0.27
CA ALA A 161 -9.28 -22.04 -1.53
C ALA A 161 -9.62 -20.64 -2.02
N VAL A 162 -8.65 -19.93 -2.56
CA VAL A 162 -8.86 -18.58 -3.10
C VAL A 162 -9.93 -18.62 -4.20
N HIS A 163 -10.85 -17.66 -4.17
CA HIS A 163 -11.83 -17.47 -5.22
C HIS A 163 -11.12 -17.01 -6.51
N ALA A 164 -11.51 -17.54 -7.67
CA ALA A 164 -10.79 -17.28 -8.94
C ALA A 164 -10.77 -15.80 -9.35
N ASN A 165 -11.81 -15.06 -8.94
CA ASN A 165 -11.91 -13.61 -9.17
C ASN A 165 -11.62 -12.80 -7.90
N SER A 166 -11.00 -13.40 -6.88
CA SER A 166 -10.61 -12.68 -5.66
C SER A 166 -9.60 -11.60 -6.00
N GLY A 167 -9.80 -10.39 -5.50
CA GLY A 167 -8.68 -9.46 -5.30
C GLY A 167 -7.65 -10.04 -4.32
N ILE A 168 -6.44 -9.50 -4.32
CA ILE A 168 -5.41 -9.81 -3.33
C ILE A 168 -4.95 -8.47 -2.77
N GLY A 169 -5.09 -8.25 -1.47
CA GLY A 169 -4.48 -7.11 -0.77
C GLY A 169 -3.20 -7.57 -0.10
N VAL A 170 -2.13 -6.77 -0.15
CA VAL A 170 -0.91 -7.06 0.59
C VAL A 170 -0.33 -5.80 1.21
N THR A 171 0.08 -5.91 2.46
CA THR A 171 0.81 -4.86 3.19
C THR A 171 1.82 -5.49 4.15
N GLY A 172 2.71 -4.68 4.71
CA GLY A 172 3.77 -5.18 5.56
C GLY A 172 4.64 -4.08 6.14
N TRP A 173 5.43 -4.45 7.14
CA TRP A 173 6.30 -3.53 7.84
C TRP A 173 7.54 -4.27 8.35
N TRP A 174 8.61 -3.51 8.50
CA TRP A 174 9.80 -3.97 9.20
C TRP A 174 9.52 -3.98 10.70
N THR A 175 9.86 -5.09 11.36
CA THR A 175 9.85 -5.25 12.83
C THR A 175 11.26 -5.11 13.41
N GLY A 176 12.28 -5.05 12.56
CA GLY A 176 13.66 -4.78 12.92
C GLY A 176 14.56 -4.70 11.67
N PRO A 177 15.89 -4.57 11.84
CA PRO A 177 16.82 -4.41 10.71
C PRO A 177 16.84 -5.55 9.70
N SER A 178 16.46 -6.76 10.12
CA SER A 178 16.42 -7.98 9.30
C SER A 178 15.14 -8.79 9.50
N SER A 179 14.14 -8.19 10.16
CA SER A 179 12.88 -8.86 10.48
C SER A 179 11.70 -8.05 9.96
N PHE A 180 10.74 -8.73 9.35
CA PHE A 180 9.57 -8.10 8.76
C PHE A 180 8.35 -9.00 8.85
N THR A 181 7.21 -8.36 8.70
CA THR A 181 5.90 -8.96 8.79
C THR A 181 5.13 -8.62 7.51
N ILE A 182 4.41 -9.62 6.97
CA ILE A 182 3.52 -9.45 5.81
C ILE A 182 2.11 -9.85 6.21
N ARG A 183 1.14 -9.08 5.74
CA ARG A 183 -0.29 -9.33 5.86
C ARG A 183 -0.85 -9.41 4.45
N LEU A 184 -1.49 -10.54 4.15
CA LEU A 184 -2.10 -10.78 2.85
C LEU A 184 -3.58 -11.05 3.05
N VAL A 185 -4.42 -10.42 2.25
CA VAL A 185 -5.87 -10.57 2.30
C VAL A 185 -6.37 -11.13 0.98
N TYR A 186 -7.24 -12.14 1.06
CA TYR A 186 -7.94 -12.70 -0.09
C TYR A 186 -9.36 -13.12 0.29
N GLN A 187 -10.19 -13.42 -0.71
CA GLN A 187 -11.52 -13.96 -0.55
C GLN A 187 -11.52 -15.47 -0.88
N GLY A 188 -12.03 -16.29 0.04
CA GLY A 188 -12.20 -17.72 -0.21
C GLY A 188 -13.44 -18.05 -1.05
N GLN A 189 -13.63 -19.34 -1.38
CA GLN A 189 -14.79 -19.82 -2.15
C GLN A 189 -16.13 -19.60 -1.43
N ASP A 190 -16.11 -19.49 -0.11
CA ASP A 190 -17.29 -19.16 0.72
C ASP A 190 -17.64 -17.67 0.74
N GLY A 191 -16.86 -16.82 0.06
CA GLY A 191 -17.08 -15.37 0.00
C GLY A 191 -16.49 -14.58 1.17
N TYR A 192 -15.93 -15.24 2.20
CA TYR A 192 -15.34 -14.54 3.33
C TYR A 192 -13.93 -14.04 3.04
N LEU A 193 -13.63 -12.84 3.54
CA LEU A 193 -12.28 -12.29 3.54
C LEU A 193 -11.43 -13.03 4.58
N ARG A 194 -10.20 -13.35 4.22
CA ARG A 194 -9.22 -14.05 5.05
C ARG A 194 -7.95 -13.23 5.12
N LEU A 195 -7.51 -12.96 6.34
CA LEU A 195 -6.24 -12.31 6.61
C LEU A 195 -5.20 -13.38 6.94
N MET A 196 -4.16 -13.46 6.13
CA MET A 196 -3.00 -14.31 6.33
C MET A 196 -1.87 -13.51 6.97
N ARG A 197 -1.06 -14.19 7.79
CA ARG A 197 0.18 -13.65 8.33
C ARG A 197 1.39 -14.41 7.84
N TYR A 198 2.48 -13.67 7.65
CA TYR A 198 3.83 -14.18 7.54
C TYR A 198 4.74 -13.35 8.45
N HIS A 199 5.64 -14.00 9.16
CA HIS A 199 6.70 -13.36 9.93
C HIS A 199 8.05 -13.92 9.49
N SER A 200 9.03 -13.07 9.19
CA SER A 200 10.32 -13.53 8.66
C SER A 200 11.10 -14.43 9.63
N GLY A 201 10.82 -14.34 10.93
CA GLY A 201 11.43 -15.18 11.96
C GLY A 201 10.98 -16.65 11.97
N ASP A 202 9.77 -16.97 11.52
CA ASP A 202 9.29 -18.36 11.39
C ASP A 202 9.22 -18.85 9.95
N GLY A 203 9.21 -17.92 8.99
CA GLY A 203 9.24 -18.18 7.55
C GLY A 203 7.99 -18.90 7.05
N LYS A 204 6.85 -18.79 7.74
CA LYS A 204 5.63 -19.55 7.42
C LYS A 204 4.41 -18.65 7.28
N TRP A 205 3.55 -19.04 6.34
CA TRP A 205 2.20 -18.51 6.23
C TRP A 205 1.25 -19.24 7.19
N SER A 206 0.32 -18.50 7.79
CA SER A 206 -0.80 -19.06 8.56
C SER A 206 -2.01 -18.13 8.51
N THR A 207 -3.22 -18.66 8.62
CA THR A 207 -4.41 -17.81 8.76
C THR A 207 -4.39 -17.08 10.10
N LEU A 208 -4.58 -15.76 10.05
CA LEU A 208 -4.67 -14.90 11.23
C LEU A 208 -6.13 -14.62 11.61
N ALA A 209 -6.98 -14.32 10.63
CA ALA A 209 -8.39 -14.03 10.88
C ALA A 209 -9.27 -14.34 9.65
N ILE A 210 -10.57 -14.58 9.90
CA ILE A 210 -11.61 -14.73 8.89
C ILE A 210 -12.72 -13.72 9.21
N PHE A 211 -13.10 -12.89 8.25
CA PHE A 211 -14.09 -11.83 8.44
C PHE A 211 -15.41 -12.20 7.77
N SER A 212 -16.25 -12.97 8.46
CA SER A 212 -17.59 -13.33 7.97
C SER A 212 -18.55 -12.14 7.94
N ASP A 213 -18.34 -11.16 8.81
CA ASP A 213 -19.22 -9.99 8.96
C ASP A 213 -18.87 -8.83 8.02
N ALA A 214 -17.77 -8.95 7.26
CA ALA A 214 -17.34 -7.92 6.30
C ALA A 214 -18.34 -7.71 5.15
N ARG A 215 -19.18 -8.73 4.83
CA ARG A 215 -20.17 -8.67 3.73
C ARG A 215 -19.59 -8.20 2.39
N ALA A 216 -18.38 -8.66 2.09
CA ALA A 216 -17.74 -8.43 0.80
C ALA A 216 -18.53 -9.12 -0.33
N LYS A 217 -18.72 -8.42 -1.46
CA LYS A 217 -19.30 -9.04 -2.66
C LYS A 217 -18.42 -10.18 -3.15
N LEU A 218 -18.97 -11.21 -3.78
CA LEU A 218 -18.15 -12.29 -4.35
C LEU A 218 -17.31 -11.78 -5.53
N GLY A 219 -16.02 -12.08 -5.54
CA GLY A 219 -15.06 -11.55 -6.53
C GLY A 219 -14.74 -10.06 -6.32
N THR A 220 -14.80 -9.58 -5.07
CA THR A 220 -14.50 -8.18 -4.77
C THR A 220 -13.03 -7.85 -5.06
N PRO A 221 -12.71 -6.64 -5.58
CA PRO A 221 -11.33 -6.15 -5.52
C PRO A 221 -10.92 -5.97 -4.06
N ILE A 222 -9.64 -6.18 -3.77
CA ILE A 222 -9.08 -6.05 -2.42
C ILE A 222 -7.80 -5.25 -2.52
N ALA A 223 -7.67 -4.21 -1.70
CA ALA A 223 -6.42 -3.53 -1.43
C ALA A 223 -6.16 -3.57 0.09
N ALA A 224 -4.89 -3.48 0.48
CA ALA A 224 -4.52 -3.37 1.88
C ALA A 224 -3.38 -2.39 2.05
N SER A 225 -3.42 -1.59 3.13
CA SER A 225 -2.32 -0.75 3.57
C SER A 225 -2.13 -0.93 5.08
N CYS A 226 -1.05 -0.41 5.65
CA CYS A 226 -0.90 -0.38 7.09
C CYS A 226 -0.11 0.82 7.57
N TYR A 227 -0.23 1.08 8.87
CA TYR A 227 0.54 2.07 9.60
C TYR A 227 0.64 1.69 11.07
N ASN A 228 1.69 2.14 11.74
CA ASN A 228 1.83 2.05 13.18
C ASN A 228 1.10 3.23 13.85
N ILE A 229 0.20 2.94 14.79
CA ILE A 229 -0.71 3.94 15.35
C ILE A 229 0.05 5.03 16.11
N PRO A 230 0.91 4.74 17.12
CA PRO A 230 1.66 5.80 17.78
C PRO A 230 2.52 6.63 16.83
N TYR A 231 3.12 5.99 15.83
CA TYR A 231 3.95 6.70 14.85
C TYR A 231 3.15 7.65 13.97
N TYR A 232 1.99 7.21 13.46
CA TYR A 232 1.12 8.04 12.62
C TYR A 232 0.43 9.15 13.43
N CYS A 233 -0.04 8.83 14.63
CA CYS A 233 -0.75 9.77 15.51
C CYS A 233 0.20 10.61 16.39
N PHE A 234 1.51 10.58 16.13
CA PHE A 234 2.55 11.30 16.89
C PHE A 234 2.41 11.13 18.42
N SER A 235 2.01 9.93 18.85
CA SER A 235 1.82 9.59 20.26
C SER A 235 3.05 8.85 20.81
N PRO A 236 3.36 8.95 22.11
CA PRO A 236 4.45 8.19 22.70
C PRO A 236 4.28 6.69 22.45
N ILE A 237 5.36 6.02 22.04
CA ILE A 237 5.36 4.56 21.84
C ILE A 237 5.66 3.88 23.18
N THR A 238 4.72 3.10 23.67
CA THR A 238 4.83 2.21 24.83
C THR A 238 4.54 0.77 24.43
N SER A 239 4.93 -0.20 25.25
CA SER A 239 4.59 -1.61 24.99
C SER A 239 3.08 -1.87 24.99
N SER A 240 2.29 -1.03 25.67
CA SER A 240 0.84 -1.15 25.76
C SER A 240 0.07 -0.52 24.60
N ASP A 241 0.67 0.41 23.84
CA ASP A 241 -0.01 1.15 22.76
C ASP A 241 0.63 0.96 21.37
N ASN A 242 1.73 0.22 21.28
CA ASN A 242 2.40 -0.07 20.02
C ASN A 242 1.58 -1.05 19.16
N PHE A 243 0.60 -0.52 18.43
CA PHE A 243 -0.24 -1.27 17.51
C PHE A 243 0.11 -0.95 16.07
N THR A 244 0.19 -1.98 15.24
CA THR A 244 0.13 -1.82 13.79
C THR A 244 -1.30 -2.06 13.32
N GLN A 245 -1.87 -1.10 12.61
CA GLN A 245 -3.20 -1.17 12.01
C GLN A 245 -3.07 -1.50 10.53
N VAL A 246 -3.76 -2.54 10.10
CA VAL A 246 -3.94 -2.93 8.70
C VAL A 246 -5.32 -2.44 8.27
N GLU A 247 -5.37 -1.67 7.19
CA GLU A 247 -6.62 -1.33 6.52
C GLU A 247 -6.86 -2.25 5.35
N ILE A 248 -8.11 -2.69 5.19
CA ILE A 248 -8.55 -3.60 4.14
C ILE A 248 -9.72 -2.95 3.41
N PHE A 249 -9.51 -2.67 2.12
CA PHE A 249 -10.48 -2.00 1.28
C PHE A 249 -11.09 -2.96 0.28
N TYR A 250 -12.42 -2.94 0.16
CA TYR A 250 -13.17 -3.84 -0.72
C TYR A 250 -14.52 -3.24 -1.10
N LEU A 251 -15.28 -3.95 -1.94
CA LEU A 251 -16.66 -3.62 -2.30
C LEU A 251 -17.68 -4.56 -1.66
N ASN A 252 -18.82 -4.00 -1.24
CA ASN A 252 -20.03 -4.75 -0.92
C ASN A 252 -20.93 -4.97 -2.16
N ASP A 253 -22.06 -5.65 -1.99
CA ASP A 253 -22.98 -6.01 -3.08
C ASP A 253 -23.61 -4.81 -3.81
N GLN A 254 -23.58 -3.63 -3.19
CA GLN A 254 -24.06 -2.38 -3.80
C GLN A 254 -22.95 -1.61 -4.54
N ASN A 255 -21.75 -2.20 -4.66
CA ASN A 255 -20.54 -1.56 -5.17
C ASN A 255 -20.15 -0.29 -4.38
N MET A 256 -20.44 -0.26 -3.09
CA MET A 256 -19.90 0.77 -2.21
C MET A 256 -18.53 0.33 -1.68
N ILE A 257 -17.59 1.27 -1.66
CA ILE A 257 -16.27 1.09 -1.04
C ILE A 257 -16.48 0.89 0.47
N GLN A 258 -15.85 -0.14 1.00
CA GLN A 258 -15.89 -0.52 2.42
C GLN A 258 -14.45 -0.60 2.95
N GLU A 259 -14.34 -0.42 4.26
CA GLU A 259 -13.11 -0.52 5.04
C GLU A 259 -13.31 -1.52 6.18
N TRP A 260 -12.32 -2.37 6.39
CA TRP A 260 -12.19 -3.20 7.56
C TRP A 260 -10.80 -3.04 8.14
N TYR A 261 -10.70 -2.65 9.41
CA TYR A 261 -9.42 -2.52 10.07
C TYR A 261 -9.09 -3.78 10.88
N PHE A 262 -7.80 -4.08 10.99
CA PHE A 262 -7.26 -5.08 11.91
C PHE A 262 -6.04 -4.50 12.62
N ARG A 263 -6.09 -4.39 13.94
CA ARG A 263 -5.00 -3.91 14.80
C ARG A 263 -4.34 -5.10 15.48
N GLU A 264 -3.02 -5.08 15.50
CA GLU A 264 -2.20 -6.07 16.19
C GLU A 264 -1.16 -5.37 17.05
N GLN A 265 -1.12 -5.75 18.33
CA GLN A 265 -0.10 -5.26 19.24
C GLN A 265 1.26 -5.86 18.89
N ASP A 266 2.26 -5.02 18.74
CA ASP A 266 3.66 -5.43 18.58
C ASP A 266 4.20 -5.90 19.95
N SER A 267 4.02 -7.19 20.23
CA SER A 267 4.43 -7.82 21.48
C SER A 267 5.07 -9.17 21.23
N ALA A 268 6.24 -9.39 21.83
CA ALA A 268 6.91 -10.69 21.84
C ALA A 268 6.20 -11.74 22.73
N SER A 269 5.13 -11.35 23.43
CA SER A 269 4.34 -12.23 24.29
C SER A 269 3.27 -12.98 23.49
N PRO A 270 2.95 -14.24 23.82
CA PRO A 270 1.81 -14.97 23.24
C PRO A 270 0.43 -14.34 23.51
N SER A 271 0.38 -13.21 24.23
CA SER A 271 -0.81 -12.43 24.58
C SER A 271 -0.99 -11.15 23.75
N ALA A 272 -0.43 -11.07 22.54
CA ALA A 272 -0.60 -9.92 21.66
C ALA A 272 -2.10 -9.62 21.45
N GLN A 273 -2.52 -8.41 21.81
CA GLN A 273 -3.91 -8.01 21.66
C GLN A 273 -4.21 -7.75 20.18
N THR A 274 -5.40 -8.16 19.76
CA THR A 274 -5.91 -7.86 18.41
C THR A 274 -7.30 -7.25 18.49
N PHE A 275 -7.57 -6.32 17.60
CA PHE A 275 -8.87 -5.65 17.46
C PHE A 275 -9.23 -5.59 15.99
N SER A 276 -10.50 -5.72 15.64
CA SER A 276 -10.93 -5.59 14.25
C SER A 276 -12.39 -5.15 14.17
N GLY A 277 -12.73 -4.47 13.09
CA GLY A 277 -14.11 -4.10 12.82
C GLY A 277 -14.26 -3.33 11.52
N SER A 278 -15.49 -2.91 11.23
CA SER A 278 -15.76 -1.98 10.14
C SER A 278 -15.05 -0.66 10.41
N GLY A 279 -14.35 -0.14 9.40
CA GLY A 279 -13.68 1.14 9.47
C GLY A 279 -14.61 2.35 9.26
N PRO A 280 -14.14 3.55 9.62
CA PRO A 280 -14.90 4.80 9.52
C PRO A 280 -15.22 5.25 8.09
N MET A 281 -14.60 4.68 7.05
CA MET A 281 -14.96 4.98 5.66
C MET A 281 -16.30 4.35 5.24
N SER A 282 -16.60 3.14 5.74
CA SER A 282 -17.76 2.35 5.30
C SER A 282 -19.11 3.09 5.38
N PRO A 283 -19.41 3.88 6.43
CA PRO A 283 -20.65 4.65 6.53
C PRO A 283 -20.84 5.73 5.46
N ASN A 284 -19.77 6.17 4.77
CA ASN A 284 -19.88 7.22 3.75
C ASN A 284 -20.62 6.76 2.48
N GLY A 285 -20.73 5.44 2.26
CA GLY A 285 -21.52 4.88 1.16
C GLY A 285 -21.02 5.25 -0.24
N TRP A 286 -19.72 5.50 -0.39
CA TRP A 286 -19.12 5.92 -1.66
C TRP A 286 -19.20 4.84 -2.72
N LYS A 287 -19.83 5.17 -3.85
CA LYS A 287 -20.09 4.23 -4.93
C LYS A 287 -18.91 4.18 -5.91
N ALA A 288 -18.46 2.97 -6.22
CA ALA A 288 -17.46 2.71 -7.25
C ALA A 288 -18.08 1.99 -8.46
N ALA A 289 -17.36 1.97 -9.58
CA ALA A 289 -17.71 1.13 -10.71
C ALA A 289 -17.69 -0.36 -10.32
N ALA A 290 -18.61 -1.15 -10.86
CA ALA A 290 -18.73 -2.56 -10.52
C ALA A 290 -17.45 -3.38 -10.80
N ASN A 291 -16.70 -2.98 -11.83
CA ASN A 291 -15.45 -3.59 -12.27
C ASN A 291 -14.20 -2.77 -11.89
N THR A 292 -14.32 -1.83 -10.95
CA THR A 292 -13.14 -1.11 -10.45
C THR A 292 -12.12 -2.09 -9.87
N ARG A 293 -10.84 -1.74 -9.99
CA ARG A 293 -9.79 -2.24 -9.09
C ARG A 293 -9.59 -1.23 -7.97
N ILE A 294 -8.91 -1.63 -6.90
CA ILE A 294 -8.59 -0.75 -5.78
C ILE A 294 -7.07 -0.85 -5.57
N ALA A 295 -6.42 0.27 -5.34
CA ALA A 295 -5.05 0.31 -4.82
C ALA A 295 -5.03 1.23 -3.59
N ALA A 296 -4.15 0.94 -2.65
CA ALA A 296 -4.04 1.74 -1.45
C ALA A 296 -2.58 1.79 -1.02
N TYR A 297 -2.11 2.99 -0.70
CA TYR A 297 -0.97 3.21 0.15
C TYR A 297 -1.38 4.21 1.22
N TRP A 298 -1.22 3.89 2.49
CA TRP A 298 -1.67 4.77 3.56
C TRP A 298 -1.07 6.19 3.35
N PRO A 299 -1.83 7.28 3.58
CA PRO A 299 -3.23 7.36 4.04
C PRO A 299 -4.29 7.42 2.93
N SER A 300 -4.00 6.94 1.72
CA SER A 300 -4.89 7.04 0.56
C SER A 300 -5.34 5.67 0.00
N VAL A 301 -6.48 5.70 -0.69
CA VAL A 301 -7.04 4.61 -1.48
C VAL A 301 -7.62 5.17 -2.77
N ILE A 302 -7.22 4.58 -3.89
CA ILE A 302 -7.69 4.96 -5.22
C ILE A 302 -8.59 3.89 -5.82
N PHE A 303 -9.65 4.34 -6.49
CA PHE A 303 -10.62 3.50 -7.17
C PHE A 303 -11.24 4.25 -8.36
N GLN A 304 -12.11 3.58 -9.12
CA GLN A 304 -12.77 4.12 -10.29
C GLN A 304 -14.27 4.28 -10.04
N ASP A 305 -14.85 5.39 -10.47
CA ASP A 305 -16.30 5.59 -10.49
C ASP A 305 -16.98 5.08 -11.77
N GLU A 306 -18.31 5.11 -11.80
CA GLU A 306 -19.11 4.66 -12.96
C GLU A 306 -18.89 5.48 -14.25
N ARG A 307 -18.22 6.64 -14.18
CA ARG A 307 -17.84 7.48 -15.32
C ARG A 307 -16.40 7.23 -15.78
N ASN A 308 -15.77 6.20 -15.23
CA ASN A 308 -14.39 5.84 -15.44
C ASN A 308 -13.39 6.91 -14.96
N GLN A 309 -13.78 7.81 -14.07
CA GLN A 309 -12.86 8.76 -13.43
C GLN A 309 -12.20 8.11 -12.23
N MET A 310 -10.92 8.42 -12.02
CA MET A 310 -10.23 8.07 -10.79
C MET A 310 -10.79 8.89 -9.63
N GLN A 311 -11.19 8.18 -8.60
CA GLN A 311 -11.53 8.70 -7.29
C GLN A 311 -10.39 8.38 -6.34
N GLU A 312 -10.08 9.36 -5.51
CA GLU A 312 -9.15 9.21 -4.40
C GLU A 312 -9.92 9.47 -3.11
N ALA A 313 -9.85 8.53 -2.19
CA ALA A 313 -10.25 8.72 -0.81
C ALA A 313 -9.01 8.72 0.09
N TYR A 314 -8.95 9.64 1.04
CA TYR A 314 -7.80 9.79 1.94
C TYR A 314 -8.22 10.12 3.36
N ASP A 315 -7.40 9.72 4.33
CA ASP A 315 -7.54 10.12 5.73
C ASP A 315 -7.09 11.58 5.91
N ALA A 316 -8.03 12.43 6.31
CA ALA A 316 -7.84 13.82 6.68
C ALA A 316 -8.17 13.97 8.16
N ASN A 317 -7.16 13.86 9.02
CA ASN A 317 -7.30 14.00 10.47
C ASN A 317 -8.32 13.00 11.06
N LEU A 318 -8.12 11.70 10.80
CA LEU A 318 -8.98 10.61 11.28
C LEU A 318 -10.41 10.63 10.69
N THR A 319 -10.61 11.38 9.61
CA THR A 319 -11.86 11.39 8.85
C THR A 319 -11.59 11.16 7.38
N TRP A 320 -12.42 10.37 6.72
CA TRP A 320 -12.25 10.07 5.31
C TRP A 320 -12.87 11.15 4.43
N VAL A 321 -12.08 11.67 3.48
CA VAL A 321 -12.52 12.59 2.44
C VAL A 321 -12.35 11.94 1.08
N GLN A 322 -13.29 12.16 0.15
CA GLN A 322 -13.22 11.70 -1.24
C GLN A 322 -13.13 12.89 -2.20
N SER A 323 -12.27 12.77 -3.21
CA SER A 323 -12.23 13.70 -4.34
C SER A 323 -12.04 12.98 -5.67
N SER A 324 -12.48 13.61 -6.76
CA SER A 324 -12.12 13.18 -8.12
C SER A 324 -10.75 13.75 -8.46
N VAL A 325 -9.83 12.89 -8.89
CA VAL A 325 -8.45 13.27 -9.23
C VAL A 325 -8.40 14.01 -10.59
N GLY A 326 -9.47 13.92 -11.39
CA GLY A 326 -9.51 14.48 -12.75
C GLY A 326 -8.78 13.62 -13.79
N LEU A 327 -8.38 12.41 -13.43
CA LEU A 327 -7.75 11.45 -14.34
C LEU A 327 -8.80 10.53 -14.97
N GLN A 328 -8.84 10.51 -16.30
CA GLN A 328 -9.69 9.59 -17.06
C GLN A 328 -8.99 8.25 -17.22
N CYS A 329 -9.59 7.23 -16.63
CA CYS A 329 -9.07 5.87 -16.66
C CYS A 329 -9.84 5.03 -17.68
N ARG A 330 -9.21 3.94 -18.13
CA ARG A 330 -9.91 2.88 -18.86
C ARG A 330 -10.95 2.24 -17.95
N ASN A 331 -12.09 1.83 -18.48
CA ASN A 331 -13.03 0.98 -17.75
C ASN A 331 -12.34 -0.30 -17.23
N GLY A 332 -12.34 -0.51 -15.91
CA GLY A 332 -11.61 -1.62 -15.26
C GLY A 332 -10.10 -1.42 -15.27
N SER A 333 -9.65 -0.16 -15.21
CA SER A 333 -8.23 0.20 -15.16
C SER A 333 -7.53 -0.57 -14.04
N THR A 334 -6.29 -0.98 -14.32
CA THR A 334 -5.39 -1.42 -13.26
C THR A 334 -4.89 -0.21 -12.48
N PHE A 335 -4.66 -0.38 -11.19
CA PHE A 335 -4.17 0.67 -10.30
C PHE A 335 -3.01 0.15 -9.47
N ALA A 336 -2.06 1.02 -9.18
CA ALA A 336 -1.09 0.84 -8.11
C ALA A 336 -0.75 2.22 -7.53
N GLU A 337 -0.44 2.23 -6.24
CA GLU A 337 -0.06 3.43 -5.52
C GLU A 337 1.15 3.07 -4.66
N VAL A 338 2.21 3.87 -4.77
CA VAL A 338 3.47 3.68 -4.04
C VAL A 338 4.00 5.04 -3.62
N PRO A 339 4.75 5.17 -2.52
CA PRO A 339 5.27 6.46 -2.05
C PRO A 339 6.27 7.06 -3.04
N TYR A 340 6.25 8.39 -3.16
CA TYR A 340 7.21 9.14 -3.97
C TYR A 340 8.62 9.09 -3.37
N SER A 341 8.74 9.40 -2.08
CA SER A 341 9.97 9.31 -1.28
C SER A 341 9.62 8.93 0.17
N VAL A 342 10.63 8.65 1.01
CA VAL A 342 10.39 8.37 2.44
C VAL A 342 9.74 9.56 3.14
N ASN A 343 10.17 10.78 2.85
CA ASN A 343 9.62 11.98 3.50
C ASN A 343 8.29 12.39 2.87
N ALA A 344 8.26 12.56 1.54
CA ALA A 344 7.06 12.97 0.81
C ALA A 344 5.90 12.00 1.05
N GLY A 345 6.15 10.69 1.04
CA GLY A 345 5.14 9.67 1.29
C GLY A 345 4.47 9.79 2.66
N ARG A 346 5.18 10.26 3.68
CA ARG A 346 4.59 10.52 5.01
C ARG A 346 3.57 11.65 5.03
N PHE A 347 3.59 12.50 4.00
CA PHE A 347 2.67 13.61 3.81
C PHE A 347 1.79 13.41 2.55
N GLY A 348 1.56 12.14 2.16
CA GLY A 348 0.69 11.80 1.02
C GLY A 348 1.31 12.03 -0.36
N GLY A 349 2.64 12.18 -0.44
CA GLY A 349 3.35 12.21 -1.72
C GLY A 349 3.52 10.81 -2.30
N ASP A 350 2.97 10.58 -3.48
CA ASP A 350 2.83 9.27 -4.10
C ASP A 350 3.17 9.26 -5.59
N LYS A 351 3.27 8.04 -6.11
CA LYS A 351 3.28 7.70 -7.53
C LYS A 351 2.04 6.84 -7.78
N ILE A 352 1.15 7.35 -8.62
CA ILE A 352 -0.09 6.70 -9.02
C ILE A 352 0.08 6.11 -10.41
N LEU A 353 -0.18 4.81 -10.53
CA LEU A 353 -0.15 4.10 -11.80
C LEU A 353 -1.56 3.73 -12.22
N TYR A 354 -1.91 4.03 -13.47
CA TYR A 354 -3.23 3.69 -14.01
C TYR A 354 -3.21 3.46 -15.53
N GLN A 355 -4.16 2.67 -16.02
CA GLN A 355 -4.31 2.38 -17.45
C GLN A 355 -5.34 3.30 -18.09
N ARG A 356 -4.96 3.91 -19.21
CA ARG A 356 -5.85 4.72 -20.07
C ARG A 356 -6.48 3.90 -21.18
N ASP A 357 -7.51 4.47 -21.82
CA ASP A 357 -8.24 3.81 -22.92
C ASP A 357 -7.36 3.48 -24.13
N ASP A 358 -6.27 4.22 -24.35
CA ASP A 358 -5.27 3.97 -25.39
C ASP A 358 -4.30 2.83 -25.04
N GLN A 359 -4.59 2.05 -23.99
CA GLN A 359 -3.79 0.93 -23.51
C GLN A 359 -2.39 1.34 -23.01
N LYS A 360 -2.23 2.62 -22.65
CA LYS A 360 -1.04 3.10 -21.98
C LYS A 360 -1.22 3.04 -20.47
N LEU A 361 -0.26 2.42 -19.80
CA LEU A 361 -0.04 2.56 -18.38
C LEU A 361 0.73 3.87 -18.17
N ILE A 362 0.13 4.78 -17.41
CA ILE A 362 0.69 6.08 -17.04
C ILE A 362 1.11 6.01 -15.59
N LEU A 363 2.25 6.62 -15.28
CA LEU A 363 2.66 6.93 -13.93
C LEU A 363 2.60 8.45 -13.77
N GLU A 364 1.77 8.90 -12.83
CA GLU A 364 1.76 10.28 -12.37
C GLU A 364 2.23 10.35 -10.93
N GLU A 365 2.84 11.46 -10.54
CA GLU A 365 3.45 11.63 -9.22
C GLU A 365 3.25 13.02 -8.66
N ARG A 366 3.22 13.09 -7.33
CA ARG A 366 3.18 14.34 -6.56
C ARG A 366 3.97 14.17 -5.27
N THR A 367 4.47 15.26 -4.72
CA THR A 367 5.28 15.26 -3.50
C THR A 367 4.47 15.43 -2.21
N ASN A 368 3.18 15.71 -2.34
CA ASN A 368 2.22 15.84 -1.24
C ASN A 368 0.82 15.65 -1.84
N LEU A 369 -0.14 15.22 -1.03
CA LEU A 369 -1.53 14.98 -1.42
C LEU A 369 -2.20 16.19 -2.12
N THR A 370 -1.87 17.42 -1.71
CA THR A 370 -2.44 18.66 -2.27
C THR A 370 -1.75 19.16 -3.53
N ASN A 371 -0.59 18.60 -3.87
CA ASN A 371 0.16 19.01 -5.04
C ASN A 371 -0.47 18.44 -6.32
N LYS A 372 -0.28 19.18 -7.42
CA LYS A 372 -0.68 18.69 -8.74
C LYS A 372 0.14 17.48 -9.13
N LEU A 373 -0.53 16.49 -9.71
CA LEU A 373 0.11 15.35 -10.34
C LEU A 373 0.89 15.79 -11.59
N ASN A 374 2.06 15.20 -11.78
CA ASN A 374 2.92 15.38 -12.93
C ASN A 374 3.29 14.02 -13.53
N VAL A 375 3.63 13.98 -14.81
CA VAL A 375 4.08 12.74 -15.47
C VAL A 375 5.41 12.29 -14.87
N GLY A 376 5.44 11.11 -14.24
CA GLY A 376 6.64 10.59 -13.57
C GLY A 376 7.39 9.50 -14.35
N ALA A 377 6.77 8.89 -15.37
CA ALA A 377 7.44 7.87 -16.20
C ALA A 377 7.00 7.91 -17.67
N PRO A 378 7.84 7.41 -18.60
CA PRO A 378 7.41 7.12 -19.96
C PRO A 378 6.22 6.14 -20.00
N PRO A 379 5.22 6.34 -20.88
CA PRO A 379 4.06 5.44 -20.97
C PRO A 379 4.45 4.02 -21.40
N ILE A 380 3.96 3.01 -20.66
CA ILE A 380 4.15 1.59 -20.97
C ILE A 380 2.93 1.08 -21.73
N THR A 381 3.11 0.22 -22.73
CA THR A 381 1.96 -0.39 -23.44
C THR A 381 1.51 -1.63 -22.68
N LEU A 382 0.36 -1.55 -22.03
CA LEU A 382 -0.24 -2.63 -21.27
C LEU A 382 -1.50 -3.12 -22.00
N PRO A 383 -1.64 -4.43 -22.29
CA PRO A 383 -2.86 -4.96 -22.88
C PRO A 383 -4.10 -4.62 -22.05
N ALA A 384 -5.25 -4.62 -22.70
CA ALA A 384 -6.55 -4.60 -22.01
C ALA A 384 -6.60 -5.65 -20.89
N ASN A 385 -6.92 -5.22 -19.66
CA ASN A 385 -6.99 -6.09 -18.48
C ASN A 385 -5.67 -6.78 -18.11
N GLY A 386 -4.53 -6.29 -18.61
CA GLY A 386 -3.22 -6.80 -18.25
C GLY A 386 -2.97 -6.71 -16.75
N ALA A 387 -2.35 -7.74 -16.18
CA ALA A 387 -1.98 -7.74 -14.78
C ALA A 387 -0.83 -6.75 -14.55
N MET A 388 -0.91 -5.96 -13.47
CA MET A 388 0.10 -4.99 -13.07
C MET A 388 0.10 -4.86 -11.56
N GLY A 389 1.29 -4.71 -10.98
CA GLY A 389 1.52 -4.32 -9.60
C GLY A 389 2.82 -3.53 -9.50
N ALA A 390 2.95 -2.70 -8.47
CA ALA A 390 4.15 -1.91 -8.24
C ALA A 390 4.57 -1.96 -6.77
N PHE A 391 5.87 -1.84 -6.52
CA PHE A 391 6.41 -1.66 -5.19
C PHE A 391 7.56 -0.67 -5.18
N THR A 392 7.89 -0.17 -3.99
CA THR A 392 9.09 0.64 -3.77
C THR A 392 9.97 0.08 -2.67
N VAL A 393 11.27 0.31 -2.81
CA VAL A 393 12.29 0.02 -1.77
C VAL A 393 13.07 1.31 -1.51
N PRO A 394 13.34 1.69 -0.25
CA PRO A 394 14.23 2.83 0.03
C PRO A 394 15.58 2.66 -0.66
N ARG A 395 16.02 3.68 -1.40
CA ARG A 395 17.33 3.65 -2.09
C ARG A 395 18.49 3.73 -1.12
N TYR A 396 18.29 4.44 -0.01
CA TYR A 396 19.30 4.66 1.02
C TYR A 396 18.72 4.26 2.37
N SER A 397 19.42 3.35 3.06
CA SER A 397 19.02 2.94 4.41
C SER A 397 19.04 4.12 5.36
N ASN A 398 18.06 4.14 6.28
CA ASN A 398 17.98 5.12 7.37
C ASN A 398 17.97 6.60 6.95
N SER A 399 17.71 6.91 5.67
CA SER A 399 17.52 8.29 5.24
C SER A 399 16.07 8.72 5.51
N THR A 400 15.91 9.75 6.33
CA THR A 400 14.59 10.36 6.62
C THR A 400 13.97 11.02 5.38
N ASP A 401 14.78 11.35 4.38
CA ASP A 401 14.37 11.91 3.08
C ASP A 401 14.89 11.06 1.90
N GLY A 402 14.99 9.75 2.11
CA GLY A 402 15.50 8.83 1.10
C GLY A 402 14.62 8.79 -0.15
N ALA A 403 15.24 8.88 -1.32
CA ALA A 403 14.61 8.49 -2.58
C ALA A 403 14.16 7.03 -2.52
N MET A 404 13.11 6.70 -3.28
CA MET A 404 12.62 5.34 -3.45
C MET A 404 13.08 4.78 -4.80
N ASN A 405 13.47 3.52 -4.82
CA ASN A 405 13.54 2.74 -6.06
C ASN A 405 12.14 2.22 -6.36
N THR A 406 11.64 2.46 -7.57
CA THR A 406 10.29 2.07 -7.98
C THR A 406 10.35 0.93 -8.99
N TYR A 407 9.54 -0.11 -8.77
CA TYR A 407 9.48 -1.29 -9.62
C TYR A 407 8.04 -1.59 -9.99
N ILE A 408 7.82 -1.90 -11.26
CA ILE A 408 6.50 -2.20 -11.84
C ILE A 408 6.61 -3.57 -12.51
N LEU A 409 5.86 -4.55 -11.99
CA LEU A 409 5.72 -5.86 -12.60
C LEU A 409 4.43 -5.87 -13.41
N TRP A 410 4.50 -6.16 -14.70
CA TRP A 410 3.35 -6.07 -15.60
C TRP A 410 3.35 -7.15 -16.68
N GLN A 411 2.16 -7.48 -17.18
CA GLN A 411 1.97 -8.53 -18.19
C GLN A 411 1.87 -7.93 -19.59
N ASP A 412 2.72 -8.40 -20.51
CA ASP A 412 2.69 -7.97 -21.91
C ASP A 412 1.64 -8.69 -22.76
N SER A 413 1.53 -8.33 -24.04
CA SER A 413 0.57 -8.92 -24.98
C SER A 413 0.81 -10.41 -25.30
N SER A 414 1.98 -10.95 -24.95
CA SER A 414 2.31 -12.38 -25.07
C SER A 414 1.98 -13.17 -23.79
N ASN A 415 1.39 -12.49 -22.79
CA ASN A 415 1.15 -12.96 -21.43
C ASN A 415 2.44 -13.25 -20.66
N ALA A 416 3.58 -12.67 -21.06
CA ALA A 416 4.83 -12.77 -20.32
C ALA A 416 4.94 -11.61 -19.32
N LEU A 417 5.56 -11.88 -18.17
CA LEU A 417 5.82 -10.85 -17.18
C LEU A 417 7.07 -10.04 -17.56
N GLN A 418 6.92 -8.72 -17.52
CA GLN A 418 7.94 -7.72 -17.75
C GLN A 418 8.12 -6.91 -16.46
N MET A 419 9.32 -6.38 -16.25
CA MET A 419 9.62 -5.45 -15.17
C MET A 419 10.05 -4.12 -15.78
N THR A 420 9.45 -3.04 -15.31
CA THR A 420 9.90 -1.67 -15.58
C THR A 420 10.27 -1.02 -14.26
N TRP A 421 11.43 -0.37 -14.18
CA TRP A 421 11.93 0.15 -12.91
C TRP A 421 12.78 1.40 -13.07
N GLU A 422 12.91 2.12 -11.96
CA GLU A 422 13.80 3.25 -11.75
C GLU A 422 14.48 3.05 -10.38
N ASP A 423 15.77 2.72 -10.41
CA ASP A 423 16.59 2.42 -9.22
C ASP A 423 17.79 3.37 -9.05
N ASP A 424 17.99 4.29 -9.99
CA ASP A 424 18.99 5.35 -9.95
C ASP A 424 18.58 6.53 -10.86
N ASP A 425 19.49 7.49 -11.04
CA ASP A 425 19.22 8.73 -11.77
C ASP A 425 19.47 8.60 -13.29
N THR A 426 19.66 7.38 -13.81
CA THR A 426 19.81 7.15 -15.25
C THR A 426 18.46 6.98 -15.97
N GLY A 427 17.37 6.94 -15.21
CA GLY A 427 15.99 6.88 -15.68
C GLY A 427 15.43 5.45 -15.80
N TRP A 428 14.22 5.37 -16.35
CA TRP A 428 13.42 4.16 -16.44
C TRP A 428 14.00 3.10 -17.38
N ARG A 429 14.01 1.85 -16.94
CA ARG A 429 14.48 0.68 -17.72
C ARG A 429 13.40 -0.38 -17.78
N THR A 430 13.50 -1.29 -18.76
CA THR A 430 12.56 -2.41 -18.90
C THR A 430 13.30 -3.68 -19.31
N SER A 431 12.91 -4.80 -18.72
CA SER A 431 13.43 -6.13 -19.05
C SER A 431 12.34 -7.19 -18.86
N SER A 432 12.53 -8.31 -19.56
CA SER A 432 11.72 -9.51 -19.37
C SER A 432 12.12 -10.26 -18.11
N THR A 433 11.14 -10.80 -17.40
CA THR A 433 11.38 -11.59 -16.19
C THR A 433 11.64 -13.09 -16.51
N PRO A 434 12.22 -13.86 -15.57
CA PRO A 434 12.43 -15.29 -15.77
C PRO A 434 11.14 -16.08 -15.99
N THR A 435 11.15 -17.04 -16.92
CA THR A 435 10.01 -17.93 -17.21
C THR A 435 9.41 -18.65 -15.98
N PRO A 436 10.18 -19.09 -14.97
CA PRO A 436 9.64 -19.78 -13.80
C PRO A 436 8.58 -19.01 -13.00
N LEU A 437 8.53 -17.67 -13.11
CA LEU A 437 7.49 -16.86 -12.45
C LEU A 437 6.07 -17.27 -12.87
N GLY A 438 5.95 -17.91 -14.04
CA GLY A 438 4.69 -18.33 -14.62
C GLY A 438 3.91 -17.17 -15.20
N LYS A 439 2.63 -17.42 -15.46
CA LYS A 439 1.71 -16.44 -16.04
C LYS A 439 0.58 -16.22 -15.05
N PRO A 440 0.26 -14.96 -14.69
CA PRO A 440 -0.95 -14.69 -13.93
C PRO A 440 -2.18 -15.26 -14.62
N ASP A 441 -3.10 -15.82 -13.85
CA ASP A 441 -4.39 -16.28 -14.34
C ASP A 441 -5.13 -15.11 -15.00
N ASN A 442 -5.84 -15.38 -16.10
CA ASN A 442 -6.51 -14.33 -16.87
C ASN A 442 -7.48 -13.50 -16.01
N GLY A 443 -7.37 -12.18 -16.11
CA GLY A 443 -8.24 -11.24 -15.40
C GLY A 443 -7.80 -10.95 -13.96
N THR A 444 -6.77 -11.62 -13.45
CA THR A 444 -6.23 -11.38 -12.11
C THR A 444 -5.25 -10.21 -12.09
N GLY A 445 -5.13 -9.54 -10.94
CA GLY A 445 -4.14 -8.49 -10.71
C GLY A 445 -2.82 -9.04 -10.18
N ILE A 446 -1.83 -8.17 -10.05
CA ILE A 446 -0.60 -8.45 -9.30
C ILE A 446 -0.59 -7.49 -8.12
N SER A 447 -0.45 -8.04 -6.92
CA SER A 447 -0.38 -7.24 -5.69
C SER A 447 1.05 -7.29 -5.18
N CYS A 448 1.74 -6.17 -5.21
CA CYS A 448 3.12 -6.07 -4.76
C CYS A 448 3.19 -5.35 -3.42
N LEU A 449 4.06 -5.83 -2.55
CA LEU A 449 4.25 -5.31 -1.21
C LEU A 449 5.17 -4.08 -1.25
N THR A 450 4.60 -2.93 -0.89
CA THR A 450 5.38 -1.79 -0.41
C THR A 450 5.26 -1.74 1.11
N THR A 451 6.39 -1.75 1.82
CA THR A 451 6.37 -1.61 3.27
C THR A 451 5.89 -0.22 3.70
N THR A 452 5.15 -0.15 4.80
CA THR A 452 4.70 1.14 5.37
C THR A 452 5.87 2.04 5.76
N LEU A 453 5.72 3.36 5.56
CA LEU A 453 6.66 4.37 6.08
C LEU A 453 6.41 4.71 7.55
N TRP A 454 5.25 4.34 8.07
CA TRP A 454 4.82 4.56 9.45
C TRP A 454 5.13 3.32 10.27
N THR A 455 6.42 3.06 10.47
CA THR A 455 6.90 1.95 11.29
C THR A 455 7.83 2.45 12.39
N VAL A 456 7.83 1.75 13.51
CA VAL A 456 8.77 1.97 14.63
C VAL A 456 10.19 1.50 14.29
N ALA A 457 10.33 0.56 13.35
CA ALA A 457 11.62 0.06 12.91
C ALA A 457 12.23 0.98 11.84
N SER A 458 13.55 0.95 11.72
CA SER A 458 14.23 1.62 10.61
C SER A 458 13.84 0.98 9.26
N LEU A 459 13.80 1.79 8.20
CA LEU A 459 13.54 1.34 6.85
C LEU A 459 14.87 0.95 6.16
N PRO A 460 15.16 -0.34 5.96
CA PRO A 460 16.36 -0.77 5.26
C PRO A 460 16.22 -0.57 3.73
N SER A 461 17.35 -0.40 3.08
CA SER A 461 17.48 -0.53 1.61
C SER A 461 17.67 -2.01 1.26
N ASP A 462 16.70 -2.84 1.63
CA ASP A 462 16.73 -4.30 1.50
C ASP A 462 15.54 -4.80 0.69
N TYR A 463 15.75 -5.89 -0.07
CA TYR A 463 14.77 -6.44 -1.00
C TYR A 463 13.99 -7.65 -0.43
N SER A 464 14.13 -8.01 0.84
CA SER A 464 13.42 -9.16 1.44
C SER A 464 11.90 -9.01 1.44
N THR A 465 11.41 -7.76 1.43
CA THR A 465 9.99 -7.40 1.33
C THR A 465 9.55 -7.04 -0.09
N ALA A 466 10.45 -7.06 -1.07
CA ALA A 466 10.14 -6.82 -2.49
C ALA A 466 9.43 -8.03 -3.09
N ARG A 467 8.20 -8.27 -2.66
CA ARG A 467 7.40 -9.45 -2.98
C ARG A 467 6.14 -9.09 -3.74
N CYS A 468 5.75 -9.94 -4.68
CA CYS A 468 4.49 -9.81 -5.40
C CYS A 468 3.68 -11.11 -5.35
N TYR A 469 2.37 -10.95 -5.41
CA TYR A 469 1.38 -12.00 -5.25
C TYR A 469 0.36 -11.94 -6.37
N TYR A 470 0.09 -13.09 -7.00
CA TYR A 470 -0.89 -13.22 -8.07
C TYR A 470 -1.34 -14.68 -8.18
N LEU A 471 -2.46 -14.94 -8.85
CA LEU A 471 -2.94 -16.30 -9.05
C LEU A 471 -2.19 -16.97 -10.20
N VAL A 472 -1.76 -18.22 -9.97
CA VAL A 472 -1.30 -19.14 -11.01
C VAL A 472 -1.95 -20.48 -10.78
N ASP A 473 -2.72 -20.95 -11.76
CA ASP A 473 -3.48 -22.20 -11.70
C ASP A 473 -4.42 -22.24 -10.47
N GLY A 474 -4.99 -21.08 -10.11
CA GLY A 474 -5.89 -20.91 -8.97
C GLY A 474 -5.22 -20.96 -7.60
N GLN A 475 -3.89 -20.83 -7.51
CA GLN A 475 -3.15 -20.71 -6.25
C GLN A 475 -2.47 -19.35 -6.16
N ILE A 476 -2.39 -18.76 -4.96
CA ILE A 476 -1.67 -17.52 -4.74
C ILE A 476 -0.16 -17.80 -4.79
N ARG A 477 0.49 -17.40 -5.87
CA ARG A 477 1.94 -17.48 -6.03
C ARG A 477 2.62 -16.31 -5.33
N GLU A 478 3.73 -16.60 -4.67
CA GLU A 478 4.63 -15.61 -4.06
C GLU A 478 5.95 -15.58 -4.86
N VAL A 479 6.32 -14.39 -5.33
CA VAL A 479 7.60 -14.12 -5.97
C VAL A 479 8.34 -13.00 -5.24
N GLN A 480 9.66 -13.03 -5.28
CA GLN A 480 10.51 -12.03 -4.65
C GLN A 480 11.54 -11.50 -5.66
N TYR A 481 11.73 -10.19 -5.70
CA TYR A 481 12.88 -9.57 -6.34
C TYR A 481 14.02 -9.48 -5.33
N ASP A 482 15.24 -9.90 -5.69
CA ASP A 482 16.40 -9.89 -4.78
C ASP A 482 17.30 -8.66 -4.95
N GLY A 483 16.88 -7.69 -5.78
CA GLY A 483 17.69 -6.53 -6.17
C GLY A 483 18.40 -6.71 -7.52
N SER A 484 18.36 -7.90 -8.12
CA SER A 484 18.96 -8.19 -9.42
C SER A 484 18.10 -9.12 -10.29
N ASN A 485 17.40 -10.07 -9.68
CA ASN A 485 16.59 -11.06 -10.37
C ASN A 485 15.33 -11.41 -9.56
N TRP A 486 14.39 -12.09 -10.23
CA TRP A 486 13.19 -12.61 -9.61
C TRP A 486 13.32 -14.09 -9.26
N LEU A 487 12.79 -14.44 -8.09
CA LEU A 487 12.75 -15.79 -7.55
C LEU A 487 11.28 -16.18 -7.27
N VAL A 488 10.94 -17.44 -7.53
CA VAL A 488 9.69 -18.02 -7.03
C VAL A 488 9.94 -18.51 -5.61
N ILE A 489 9.24 -17.93 -4.63
CA ILE A 489 9.33 -18.38 -3.24
C ILE A 489 8.46 -19.63 -3.05
N GLY A 490 7.28 -19.64 -3.66
CA GLY A 490 6.35 -20.76 -3.61
C GLY A 490 4.92 -20.30 -3.80
N ASN A 491 3.99 -21.06 -3.27
CA ASN A 491 2.59 -20.67 -3.15
C ASN A 491 2.25 -20.42 -1.68
N VAL A 492 1.42 -19.42 -1.42
CA VAL A 492 0.91 -19.12 -0.07
C VAL A 492 0.10 -20.33 0.41
N GLN A 493 0.48 -20.89 1.55
CA GLN A 493 -0.22 -22.03 2.15
C GLN A 493 -1.54 -21.53 2.74
N LEU A 494 -2.65 -22.02 2.20
CA LEU A 494 -4.00 -21.73 2.67
C LEU A 494 -4.48 -22.92 3.51
N ASP A 495 -5.05 -22.67 4.68
CA ASP A 495 -5.47 -23.70 5.64
C ASP A 495 -6.69 -24.52 5.19
#